data_AF-A0A968HXJ6-F1
#
_entry.id   AF-A0A968HXJ6-F1
#
_cell.length_a   1.000
_cell.length_b   1.000
_cell.length_c   1.000
_cell.angle_alpha   90.00
_cell.angle_beta   90.00
_cell.angle_gamma   90.00
#
_symmetry.space_group_name_H-M   'P 1'
#
loop_
_entity.id
_entity.type
_entity.pdbx_description
1 polymer ?
#
loop_
_entity_poly.entity_id
_entity_poly.type
_entity_poly.pdbx_seq_one_letter_code
_entity_poly.pdbx_strand_id
1 'polypeptide(L)'
;MSPAIALDLPANELPCPREVRIWIDQLLVAIEALDLQAVEAMIEMTKQHHLQDLVPNRVGLWRLRNTNPLRRNYQRRELSWLELKSLVCLTCAMASQMNTICGYWSRPSSRCRNKNRSLRTDSKPKL
;
A
#
# COMPACT_ATOMS: atom_id res chain seq x y z
N MET A 1 -15.26 10.52 -5.21
CA MET A 1 -15.84 9.16 -5.18
C MET A 1 -15.28 8.40 -6.37
N SER A 2 -14.12 7.75 -6.22
CA SER A 2 -13.62 6.86 -7.27
C SER A 2 -14.50 5.61 -7.27
N PRO A 3 -14.98 5.13 -8.42
CA PRO A 3 -15.76 3.91 -8.46
C PRO A 3 -14.83 2.80 -7.98
N ALA A 4 -15.27 2.08 -6.94
CA ALA A 4 -14.68 0.83 -6.56
C ALA A 4 -14.49 0.03 -7.85
N ILE A 5 -13.24 -0.31 -8.16
CA ILE A 5 -12.85 -1.15 -9.29
C ILE A 5 -13.80 -2.37 -9.24
N ALA A 6 -14.76 -2.40 -10.16
CA ALA A 6 -15.67 -3.51 -10.34
C ALA A 6 -14.86 -4.62 -11.01
N LEU A 7 -14.00 -5.26 -10.21
CA LEU A 7 -13.39 -6.52 -10.60
C LEU A 7 -14.54 -7.52 -10.70
N ASP A 8 -14.96 -7.82 -11.92
CA ASP A 8 -15.99 -8.79 -12.23
C ASP A 8 -15.40 -10.18 -11.93
N LEU A 9 -15.62 -10.62 -10.69
CA LEU A 9 -15.04 -11.83 -10.13
C LEU A 9 -16.06 -12.96 -10.19
N PRO A 10 -15.64 -14.20 -10.51
CA PRO A 10 -16.56 -15.34 -10.52
C PRO A 10 -17.25 -15.44 -9.16
N ALA A 11 -18.58 -15.54 -9.19
CA ALA A 11 -19.41 -15.62 -8.00
C ALA A 11 -19.03 -16.85 -7.17
N ASN A 12 -18.23 -16.64 -6.13
CA ASN A 12 -18.02 -17.41 -4.89
C ASN A 12 -17.84 -18.95 -4.93
N GLU A 13 -17.95 -19.64 -6.07
CA GLU A 13 -17.95 -21.11 -6.12
C GLU A 13 -16.57 -21.71 -6.40
N LEU A 14 -15.67 -20.94 -7.02
CA LEU A 14 -14.30 -21.40 -7.27
C LEU A 14 -13.34 -20.93 -6.18
N PRO A 15 -12.43 -21.79 -5.70
CA PRO A 15 -11.40 -21.39 -4.76
C PRO A 15 -10.48 -20.34 -5.40
N CYS A 16 -10.00 -19.39 -4.58
CA CYS A 16 -9.08 -18.36 -5.05
C CYS A 16 -7.81 -19.00 -5.66
N PRO A 17 -7.37 -18.58 -6.87
CA PRO A 17 -6.17 -19.09 -7.50
C PRO A 17 -4.94 -18.98 -6.58
N ARG A 18 -4.08 -20.01 -6.67
CA ARG A 18 -2.88 -20.12 -5.84
C ARG A 18 -1.94 -18.92 -6.00
N GLU A 19 -1.74 -18.46 -7.23
CA GLU A 19 -0.82 -17.38 -7.58
C GLU A 19 -1.24 -16.05 -6.97
N VAL A 20 -2.53 -15.72 -7.05
CA VAL A 20 -3.07 -14.46 -6.55
C VAL A 20 -2.90 -14.34 -5.03
N ARG A 21 -3.08 -15.45 -4.29
CA ARG A 21 -2.80 -15.51 -2.83
C ARG A 21 -1.34 -15.24 -2.51
N ILE A 22 -0.41 -15.67 -3.36
CA ILE A 22 1.02 -15.40 -3.19
C ILE A 22 1.28 -13.92 -3.42
N TRP A 23 0.83 -13.38 -4.56
CA TRP A 23 1.11 -12.00 -4.94
C TRP A 23 0.56 -10.99 -3.95
N ILE A 24 -0.67 -11.18 -3.47
CA ILE A 24 -1.26 -10.25 -2.51
C ILE A 24 -0.51 -10.24 -1.17
N ASP A 25 -0.09 -11.41 -0.66
CA ASP A 25 0.71 -11.47 0.57
C ASP A 25 2.08 -10.80 0.38
N GLN A 26 2.73 -11.02 -0.77
CA GLN A 26 4.02 -10.39 -1.07
C GLN A 26 3.92 -8.87 -1.16
N LEU A 27 2.84 -8.32 -1.73
CA LEU A 27 2.62 -6.88 -1.74
C LEU A 27 2.41 -6.32 -0.32
N LEU A 28 1.67 -7.01 0.53
CA LEU A 28 1.47 -6.61 1.93
C LEU A 28 2.79 -6.67 2.72
N VAL A 29 3.62 -7.72 2.54
CA VAL A 29 4.98 -7.79 3.12
C VAL A 29 5.84 -6.63 2.63
N ALA A 30 5.78 -6.28 1.34
CA ALA A 30 6.55 -5.17 0.81
C ALA A 30 6.15 -3.83 1.43
N ILE A 31 4.86 -3.59 1.64
CA ILE A 31 4.35 -2.41 2.35
C ILE A 31 4.87 -2.39 3.80
N GLU A 32 4.84 -3.51 4.51
CA GLU A 32 5.39 -3.62 5.88
C GLU A 32 6.91 -3.39 5.94
N ALA A 33 7.64 -3.80 4.91
CA ALA A 33 9.07 -3.55 4.82
C ALA A 33 9.40 -2.07 4.59
N LEU A 34 8.50 -1.33 3.94
CA LEU A 34 8.62 0.10 3.70
C LEU A 34 8.16 0.95 4.89
N ASP A 35 7.18 0.47 5.65
CA ASP A 35 6.65 1.13 6.85
C ASP A 35 6.43 0.12 7.98
N LEU A 36 7.25 0.24 9.03
CA LEU A 36 7.20 -0.62 10.22
C LEU A 36 5.90 -0.48 11.02
N GLN A 37 5.10 0.56 10.77
CA GLN A 37 3.78 0.78 11.37
C GLN A 37 2.64 0.50 10.36
N ALA A 38 2.95 -0.13 9.23
CA ALA A 38 1.95 -0.37 8.20
C ALA A 38 0.80 -1.28 8.68
N VAL A 39 1.03 -2.19 9.62
CA VAL A 39 -0.03 -3.09 10.11
C VAL A 39 -1.08 -2.30 10.89
N GLU A 40 -0.66 -1.38 11.74
CA GLU A 40 -1.48 -0.42 12.47
C GLU A 40 -2.32 0.38 11.47
N ALA A 41 -1.66 0.95 10.47
CA ALA A 41 -2.27 1.75 9.42
C ALA A 41 -3.28 0.93 8.61
N MET A 42 -2.93 -0.31 8.23
CA MET A 42 -3.83 -1.22 7.52
C MET A 42 -5.10 -1.50 8.34
N ILE A 43 -4.98 -1.78 9.63
CA ILE A 43 -6.15 -1.99 10.50
C ILE A 43 -6.99 -0.73 10.57
N GLU A 44 -6.40 0.46 10.65
CA GLU A 44 -7.17 1.70 10.61
C GLU A 44 -7.86 1.93 9.26
N MET A 45 -7.18 1.64 8.15
CA MET A 45 -7.73 1.70 6.80
C MET A 45 -8.91 0.75 6.60
N THR A 46 -8.91 -0.44 7.23
CA THR A 46 -10.07 -1.33 7.18
C THR A 46 -11.31 -0.70 7.80
N LYS A 47 -11.16 0.17 8.82
CA LYS A 47 -12.28 0.93 9.40
C LYS A 47 -12.81 1.98 8.45
N GLN A 48 -11.90 2.72 7.80
CA GLN A 48 -12.24 3.77 6.85
C GLN A 48 -12.97 3.23 5.61
N HIS A 49 -12.66 2.00 5.18
CA HIS A 49 -13.25 1.36 4.02
C HIS A 49 -14.39 0.38 4.35
N HIS A 50 -14.88 0.33 5.59
CA HIS A 50 -15.93 -0.59 6.03
C HIS A 50 -15.62 -2.08 5.76
N LEU A 51 -14.35 -2.48 5.92
CA LEU A 51 -13.87 -3.86 5.70
C LEU A 51 -13.69 -4.65 7.01
N GLN A 52 -14.15 -4.11 8.14
CA GLN A 52 -13.96 -4.71 9.47
C GLN A 52 -14.58 -6.11 9.59
N ASP A 53 -15.67 -6.38 8.87
CA ASP A 53 -16.34 -7.69 8.88
C ASP A 53 -15.44 -8.79 8.30
N LEU A 54 -14.54 -8.44 7.37
CA LEU A 54 -13.63 -9.36 6.70
C LEU A 54 -12.24 -9.36 7.36
N VAL A 55 -11.77 -8.20 7.80
CA VAL A 55 -10.46 -8.00 8.45
C VAL A 55 -10.65 -7.29 9.78
N PRO A 56 -11.09 -8.00 10.84
CA PRO A 56 -11.52 -7.35 12.09
C PRO A 56 -10.36 -6.85 12.96
N ASN A 57 -9.22 -7.53 12.91
CA ASN A 57 -8.07 -7.24 13.76
C ASN A 57 -6.76 -7.77 13.15
N ARG A 58 -5.63 -7.49 13.81
CA ARG A 58 -4.30 -7.94 13.39
C ARG A 58 -4.19 -9.45 13.23
N VAL A 59 -4.82 -10.20 14.14
CA VAL A 59 -4.81 -11.68 14.09
C VAL A 59 -5.62 -12.17 12.90
N GLY A 60 -6.73 -11.51 12.58
CA GLY A 60 -7.54 -11.76 11.38
C GLY A 60 -6.72 -11.51 10.11
N LEU A 61 -6.07 -10.36 10.00
CA LEU A 61 -5.16 -10.03 8.89
C LEU A 61 -4.04 -11.08 8.75
N TRP A 62 -3.39 -11.46 9.86
CA TRP A 62 -2.37 -12.51 9.87
C TRP A 62 -2.93 -13.87 9.42
N ARG A 63 -4.13 -14.26 9.86
CA ARG A 63 -4.80 -15.50 9.42
C ARG A 63 -5.06 -15.50 7.92
N LEU A 64 -5.55 -14.40 7.36
CA LEU A 64 -5.77 -14.26 5.92
C LEU A 64 -4.46 -14.39 5.14
N ARG A 65 -3.37 -13.79 5.61
CA ARG A 65 -2.04 -13.91 5.01
C ARG A 65 -1.45 -15.32 5.08
N ASN A 66 -1.78 -16.09 6.11
CA ASN A 66 -1.39 -17.50 6.22
C ASN A 66 -2.10 -18.45 5.24
N THR A 67 -3.07 -17.97 4.46
CA THR A 67 -3.61 -18.72 3.33
C THR A 67 -2.63 -18.80 2.15
N ASN A 68 -1.52 -18.05 2.19
CA ASN A 68 -0.47 -18.11 1.19
C ASN A 68 0.15 -19.53 1.15
N PRO A 69 0.15 -20.21 -0.01
CA PRO A 69 0.72 -21.55 -0.20
C PRO A 69 2.21 -21.65 0.19
N LEU A 70 2.96 -20.55 0.18
CA LEU A 70 4.36 -20.52 0.58
C LEU A 70 4.54 -20.65 2.11
N ARG A 71 3.51 -20.30 2.90
CA ARG A 71 3.51 -20.43 4.37
C ARG A 71 3.04 -21.84 4.77
N ARG A 72 3.87 -22.85 4.47
CA ARG A 72 3.56 -24.30 4.54
C ARG A 72 2.94 -24.80 5.86
N ASN A 73 3.26 -24.19 7.00
CA ASN A 73 2.84 -24.71 8.31
C ASN A 73 1.49 -24.16 8.83
N TYR A 74 0.91 -23.15 8.18
CA TYR A 74 -0.21 -22.39 8.75
C TYR A 74 -1.47 -22.34 7.87
N GLN A 75 -1.51 -23.14 6.80
CA GLN A 75 -2.66 -23.23 5.90
C GLN A 75 -3.77 -24.07 6.53
N ARG A 76 -4.65 -23.42 7.30
CA ARG A 76 -5.83 -24.06 7.91
C ARG A 76 -7.12 -23.83 7.14
N ARG A 77 -7.12 -22.91 6.17
CA ARG A 77 -8.31 -22.43 5.46
C ARG A 77 -7.95 -21.84 4.10
N GLU A 78 -8.87 -21.93 3.15
CA GLU A 78 -8.78 -21.24 1.87
C GLU A 78 -9.32 -19.80 1.93
N LEU A 79 -8.68 -18.90 1.19
CA LEU A 79 -9.11 -17.51 1.07
C LEU A 79 -10.34 -17.39 0.17
N SER A 80 -11.42 -16.78 0.67
CA SER A 80 -12.60 -16.45 -0.14
C SER A 80 -12.30 -15.30 -1.12
N TRP A 81 -13.00 -15.23 -2.25
CA TRP A 81 -12.95 -14.09 -3.16
C TRP A 81 -13.31 -12.77 -2.49
N LEU A 82 -14.25 -12.78 -1.55
CA LEU A 82 -14.65 -11.57 -0.83
C LEU A 82 -13.51 -11.07 0.08
N GLU A 83 -12.86 -11.99 0.79
CA GLU A 83 -11.68 -11.70 1.61
C GLU A 83 -10.52 -11.21 0.74
N LEU A 84 -10.25 -11.87 -0.39
CA LEU A 84 -9.23 -11.41 -1.33
C LEU A 84 -9.52 -9.99 -1.83
N LYS A 85 -10.76 -9.69 -2.23
CA LYS A 85 -11.15 -8.35 -2.71
C LYS A 85 -10.89 -7.29 -1.64
N SER A 86 -11.18 -7.61 -0.37
CA SER A 86 -10.87 -6.71 0.74
C SER A 86 -9.37 -6.45 0.88
N LEU A 87 -8.52 -7.48 0.75
CA LEU A 87 -7.06 -7.35 0.81
C LEU A 87 -6.50 -6.55 -0.36
N VAL A 88 -7.04 -6.73 -1.57
CA VAL A 88 -6.66 -5.96 -2.76
C VAL A 88 -7.02 -4.49 -2.56
N CYS A 89 -8.24 -4.19 -2.12
CA CYS A 89 -8.67 -2.82 -1.85
C CYS A 89 -7.79 -2.16 -0.78
N LEU A 90 -7.47 -2.90 0.29
CA LEU A 90 -6.59 -2.43 1.36
C LEU A 90 -5.18 -2.14 0.84
N THR A 91 -4.60 -3.06 0.06
CA THR A 91 -3.28 -2.90 -0.55
C THR A 91 -3.22 -1.66 -1.46
N CYS A 92 -4.25 -1.47 -2.30
CA CYS A 92 -4.35 -0.29 -3.16
C CYS A 92 -4.46 1.01 -2.36
N ALA A 93 -5.24 1.02 -1.28
CA ALA A 93 -5.41 2.20 -0.44
C ALA A 93 -4.08 2.58 0.25
N MET A 94 -3.38 1.60 0.81
CA MET A 94 -2.04 1.77 1.39
C MET A 94 -1.04 2.31 0.36
N ALA A 95 -0.97 1.70 -0.82
CA ALA A 95 -0.07 2.14 -1.89
C ALA A 95 -0.37 3.58 -2.35
N SER A 96 -1.64 3.98 -2.41
CA SER A 96 -2.03 5.35 -2.74
C SER A 96 -1.58 6.38 -1.69
N GLN A 97 -1.71 6.04 -0.41
CA GLN A 97 -1.23 6.86 0.69
C GLN A 97 0.29 7.05 0.62
N MET A 98 1.03 5.97 0.37
CA MET A 98 2.50 6.01 0.25
C MET A 98 2.97 6.76 -1.00
N ASN A 99 2.29 6.59 -2.14
CA ASN A 99 2.64 7.30 -3.37
C ASN A 99 2.45 8.82 -3.23
N THR A 100 1.40 9.24 -2.51
CA THR A 100 1.19 10.67 -2.20
C THR A 100 2.36 11.25 -1.41
N ILE A 101 2.87 10.48 -0.43
CA ILE A 101 4.05 10.84 0.34
C ILE A 101 5.28 10.90 -0.57
N CYS A 102 5.57 9.85 -1.34
CA CYS A 102 6.71 9.80 -2.27
C CYS A 102 6.72 10.96 -3.29
N GLY A 103 5.56 11.29 -3.85
CA GLY A 103 5.40 12.41 -4.79
C GLY A 103 5.70 13.78 -4.18
N TYR A 104 5.44 13.98 -2.88
CA TYR A 104 5.87 15.17 -2.16
C TYR A 104 7.39 15.24 -2.05
N TRP A 105 8.07 14.13 -1.71
CA TRP A 105 9.53 14.08 -1.63
C TRP A 105 10.23 14.30 -2.98
N SER A 106 9.58 13.89 -4.08
CA SER A 106 10.12 14.08 -5.42
C SER A 106 9.94 15.51 -5.96
N ARG A 107 9.24 16.41 -5.26
CA ARG A 107 9.14 17.82 -5.67
C ARG A 107 10.39 18.57 -5.17
N PRO A 108 11.31 19.01 -6.06
CA PRO A 108 12.38 19.89 -5.64
C PRO A 108 11.76 21.17 -5.08
N SER A 109 12.02 21.44 -3.80
CA SER A 109 11.67 22.67 -3.12
C SER A 109 12.05 23.86 -4.02
N SER A 110 11.05 24.55 -4.57
CA SER A 110 11.23 25.72 -5.42
C SER A 110 11.87 26.90 -4.68
N ARG A 111 12.13 26.74 -3.36
CA ARG A 111 12.58 27.79 -2.44
C ARG A 111 14.08 28.01 -2.42
N CYS A 112 14.88 27.15 -3.07
CA CYS A 112 16.33 27.28 -3.15
C CYS A 112 16.81 27.52 -4.60
N ARG A 113 16.34 28.57 -5.27
CA ARG A 113 16.90 28.97 -6.59
C ARG A 113 17.40 30.41 -6.67
N ASN A 114 17.34 31.23 -5.63
CA ASN A 114 17.72 32.65 -5.79
C ASN A 114 18.38 33.30 -4.58
N LYS A 115 19.58 32.81 -4.19
CA LYS A 115 20.47 33.57 -3.28
C LYS A 115 21.87 33.89 -3.84
N ASN A 116 22.27 33.33 -4.99
CA ASN A 116 23.63 33.49 -5.53
C ASN A 116 23.74 34.37 -6.80
N ARG A 117 22.72 35.16 -7.15
CA ARG A 117 22.78 36.05 -8.33
C ARG A 117 23.33 37.45 -8.02
N SER A 118 23.33 37.93 -6.78
CA SER A 118 23.75 39.31 -6.44
C SER A 118 25.21 39.48 -6.02
N LEU A 119 26.06 38.46 -6.15
CA LEU A 119 27.50 38.53 -5.76
C LEU A 119 28.46 38.55 -6.95
N ARG A 120 27.97 38.71 -8.19
CA ARG A 120 28.82 38.71 -9.41
C ARG A 120 29.01 40.08 -10.06
N THR A 121 28.51 41.15 -9.46
CA THR A 121 28.75 42.52 -9.95
C THR A 121 29.46 43.31 -8.88
N ASP A 122 30.77 43.13 -8.75
CA ASP A 122 31.71 44.18 -8.33
C ASP A 122 33.13 43.61 -8.23
N SER A 123 33.81 43.56 -9.38
CA SER A 123 35.27 43.64 -9.45
C SER A 123 35.71 43.72 -10.92
N LYS A 124 35.78 44.93 -11.46
CA LYS A 124 36.72 45.24 -12.55
C LYS A 124 37.81 46.15 -11.97
N PRO A 125 39.10 45.82 -12.16
CA PRO A 125 40.20 46.70 -11.74
C PRO A 125 40.26 47.93 -12.65
N LYS A 126 40.43 49.13 -12.06
CA LYS A 126 40.73 50.36 -12.79
C LYS A 126 42.21 50.33 -13.21
N LEU A 127 42.47 50.49 -14.51
CA LEU A 127 43.76 50.97 -15.03
C LEU A 127 43.91 52.46 -14.71
#